data_AF-A0A8H7CLI2-F1
#
_entry.id   AF-A0A8H7CLI2-F1
#
_cell.length_a   1.000
_cell.length_b   1.000
_cell.length_c   1.000
_cell.angle_alpha   90.00
_cell.angle_beta   90.00
_cell.angle_gamma   90.00
#
_symmetry.space_group_name_H-M   'P 1'
#
loop_
_entity.id
_entity.type
_entity.pdbx_description
1 polymer ?
#
loop_
_entity_poly.entity_id
_entity_poly.type
_entity_poly.pdbx_seq_one_letter_code
_entity_poly.pdbx_strand_id
1 'polypeptide(L)'
;MSTTNNPFLARVTIFDGNNWGSFSKDTQVFFQLEGNWEIVNGTKKKPSDADEAEKWTRQNERAYSMIYFLLGADYRSIIADVSTGVEAWKLLKDEYQKDSSALRLALRNQLYSIRHDPKQPISVYIEAIRTVACQLKAIGHEVKPEDLADIILLRLHPSFSSIRSTLSNVTPFPKLDDLISAIKAYELQETLSSSVEQTIKKEEEEEVMKEKEDHAMLTREGRKGVKGKFDWGNSKDKEGVCHRCGLSGHIARRCVADMPDDVKAKILTSRPDAGIADDDEVIILGVEDDSDNVAYPAIVDPNDDESNNSDDCANFDYRPRLECSTNTKYHEYSCQAICE
;
A
#
# COMPACT_ATOMS: atom_id res chain seq x y z
N MET A 1 -12.39 -22.06 42.00
CA MET A 1 -13.11 -21.43 40.89
C MET A 1 -12.20 -21.46 39.69
N SER A 2 -12.38 -22.40 38.76
CA SER A 2 -11.53 -22.49 37.57
C SER A 2 -11.90 -21.36 36.63
N THR A 3 -11.08 -20.31 36.59
CA THR A 3 -11.08 -19.32 35.51
C THR A 3 -10.63 -20.03 34.24
N THR A 4 -11.57 -20.66 33.54
CA THR A 4 -11.35 -21.13 32.18
C THR A 4 -11.21 -19.88 31.31
N ASN A 5 -9.97 -19.43 31.10
CA ASN A 5 -9.61 -18.70 29.90
C ASN A 5 -10.02 -19.60 28.74
N ASN A 6 -11.21 -19.37 28.18
CA ASN A 6 -11.67 -20.16 27.05
C ASN A 6 -10.89 -19.65 25.83
N PRO A 7 -9.92 -20.42 25.30
CA PRO A 7 -9.10 -19.99 24.18
C PRO A 7 -9.92 -19.80 22.89
N PHE A 8 -11.11 -20.38 22.82
CA PHE A 8 -12.02 -20.23 21.69
C PHE A 8 -12.71 -18.87 21.68
N LEU A 9 -12.91 -18.23 22.83
CA LEU A 9 -13.51 -16.89 22.89
C LEU A 9 -12.66 -15.87 22.13
N ALA A 10 -11.33 -16.00 22.17
CA ALA A 10 -10.41 -15.15 21.43
C ALA A 10 -10.46 -15.35 19.90
N ARG A 11 -11.12 -16.42 19.42
CA ARG A 11 -11.28 -16.72 17.99
C ARG A 11 -12.65 -16.33 17.46
N VAL A 12 -13.59 -15.95 18.32
CA VAL A 12 -14.90 -15.47 17.90
C VAL A 12 -14.75 -14.05 17.39
N THR A 13 -15.32 -13.79 16.22
CA THR A 13 -15.32 -12.44 15.62
C THR A 13 -16.02 -11.44 16.55
N ILE A 14 -15.38 -10.30 16.81
CA ILE A 14 -15.99 -9.19 17.55
C ILE A 14 -16.96 -8.44 16.64
N PHE A 15 -18.15 -8.12 17.13
CA PHE A 15 -19.15 -7.39 16.36
C PHE A 15 -18.73 -5.93 16.14
N ASP A 16 -18.79 -5.49 14.88
CA ASP A 16 -18.40 -4.14 14.44
C ASP A 16 -19.55 -3.36 13.76
N GLY A 17 -20.80 -3.84 13.89
CA GLY A 17 -21.96 -3.24 13.24
C GLY A 17 -22.20 -3.69 11.80
N ASN A 18 -21.16 -4.10 11.07
CA ASN A 18 -21.24 -4.43 9.64
C ASN A 18 -21.03 -5.93 9.36
N ASN A 19 -20.46 -6.66 10.32
CA ASN A 19 -20.10 -8.06 10.19
C ASN A 19 -21.13 -9.05 10.76
N TRP A 20 -22.41 -8.67 10.86
CA TRP A 20 -23.47 -9.49 11.47
C TRP A 20 -23.52 -10.94 10.96
N GLY A 21 -23.34 -11.17 9.66
CA GLY A 21 -23.32 -12.51 9.08
C GLY A 21 -22.27 -13.43 9.71
N SER A 22 -21.02 -12.97 9.77
CA SER A 22 -19.90 -13.71 10.37
C SER A 22 -20.03 -13.78 11.89
N PHE A 23 -20.29 -12.65 12.54
CA PHE A 23 -20.46 -12.56 14.00
C PHE A 23 -21.55 -13.51 14.50
N SER A 24 -22.72 -13.50 13.86
CA SER A 24 -23.85 -14.30 14.30
C SER A 24 -23.56 -15.79 14.19
N LYS A 25 -22.85 -16.19 13.12
CA LYS A 25 -22.46 -17.58 12.89
C LYS A 25 -21.39 -18.04 13.88
N ASP A 26 -20.34 -17.26 14.08
CA ASP A 26 -19.25 -17.59 15.02
C ASP A 26 -19.77 -17.68 16.45
N THR A 27 -20.62 -16.73 16.85
CA THR A 27 -21.26 -16.71 18.17
C THR A 27 -22.17 -17.93 18.37
N GLN A 28 -22.94 -18.31 17.34
CA GLN A 28 -23.72 -19.55 17.37
C GLN A 28 -22.84 -20.78 17.60
N VAL A 29 -21.77 -20.94 16.82
CA VAL A 29 -20.85 -22.09 16.91
C VAL A 29 -20.18 -22.13 18.28
N PHE A 30 -19.79 -20.97 18.81
CA PHE A 30 -19.21 -20.86 20.14
C PHE A 30 -20.17 -21.33 21.24
N PHE A 31 -21.44 -20.91 21.21
CA PHE A 31 -22.43 -21.37 22.18
C PHE A 31 -22.82 -22.84 22.01
N GLN A 32 -22.71 -23.40 20.80
CA GLN A 32 -22.86 -24.84 20.58
C GLN A 32 -21.73 -25.62 21.23
N LEU A 33 -20.48 -25.13 21.11
CA LEU A 33 -19.32 -25.73 21.77
C LEU A 33 -19.43 -25.68 23.30
N GLU A 34 -19.92 -24.57 23.85
CA GLU A 34 -20.19 -24.43 25.30
C GLU A 34 -21.43 -25.20 25.77
N GLY A 35 -22.22 -25.78 24.86
CA GLY A 35 -23.44 -26.53 25.18
C GLY A 35 -24.63 -25.65 25.62
N ASN A 36 -24.58 -24.34 25.37
CA ASN A 36 -25.58 -23.36 25.85
C ASN A 36 -26.44 -22.78 24.72
N TRP A 37 -26.21 -23.16 23.46
CA TRP A 37 -26.93 -22.60 22.31
C TRP A 37 -28.45 -22.71 22.40
N GLU A 38 -28.97 -23.85 22.90
CA GLU A 38 -30.41 -24.06 23.04
C GLU A 38 -31.07 -23.09 24.05
N ILE A 39 -30.29 -22.57 24.99
CA ILE A 39 -30.76 -21.53 25.90
C ILE A 39 -30.78 -20.21 25.14
N VAL A 40 -29.64 -19.81 24.56
CA VAL A 40 -29.45 -18.52 23.88
C VAL A 40 -30.42 -18.32 22.72
N ASN A 41 -30.68 -19.36 21.93
CA ASN A 41 -31.63 -19.30 20.82
C ASN A 41 -33.10 -19.37 21.27
N GLY A 42 -33.37 -19.58 22.56
CA GLY A 42 -34.70 -19.66 23.15
C GLY A 42 -35.42 -21.01 22.99
N THR A 43 -34.77 -22.05 22.46
CA THR A 43 -35.37 -23.39 22.31
C THR A 43 -35.64 -24.05 23.67
N LYS A 44 -34.68 -23.97 24.59
CA LYS A 44 -34.79 -24.49 25.96
C LYS A 44 -35.31 -23.39 26.88
N LYS A 45 -36.60 -23.47 27.20
CA LYS A 45 -37.25 -22.59 28.18
C LYS A 45 -36.76 -22.90 29.60
N LYS A 46 -36.89 -21.92 30.49
CA LYS A 46 -36.59 -22.07 31.91
C LYS A 46 -37.40 -23.25 32.51
N PRO A 47 -36.74 -24.26 33.10
CA PRO A 47 -37.42 -25.37 33.76
C PRO A 47 -38.26 -24.93 34.97
N SER A 48 -39.27 -25.73 35.34
CA SER A 48 -40.06 -25.51 36.56
C SER A 48 -39.39 -26.06 37.82
N ASP A 49 -38.52 -27.06 37.67
CA ASP A 49 -37.71 -27.61 38.75
C ASP A 49 -36.68 -26.58 39.25
N ALA A 50 -36.56 -26.43 40.56
CA ALA A 50 -35.77 -25.34 41.16
C ALA A 50 -34.26 -25.47 40.86
N ASP A 51 -33.70 -26.67 40.98
CA ASP A 51 -32.27 -26.92 40.78
C ASP A 51 -31.89 -26.75 39.30
N GLU A 52 -32.73 -27.24 38.39
CA GLU A 52 -32.53 -27.05 36.95
C GLU A 52 -32.78 -25.60 36.51
N ALA A 53 -33.70 -24.88 37.16
CA ALA A 53 -33.95 -23.47 36.91
C ALA A 53 -32.76 -22.58 37.31
N GLU A 54 -32.08 -22.88 38.42
CA GLU A 54 -30.89 -22.17 38.85
C GLU A 54 -29.74 -22.38 37.85
N LYS A 55 -29.50 -23.64 37.44
CA LYS A 55 -28.49 -23.96 36.41
C LYS A 55 -28.76 -23.24 35.09
N TRP A 56 -30.01 -23.25 34.64
CA TRP A 56 -30.43 -22.53 33.42
C TRP A 56 -30.18 -21.03 33.55
N THR A 57 -30.51 -20.43 34.69
CA THR A 57 -30.34 -18.98 34.94
C THR A 57 -28.87 -18.61 34.88
N ARG A 58 -28.00 -19.39 35.55
CA ARG A 58 -26.56 -19.17 35.53
C ARG A 58 -25.94 -19.32 34.13
N GLN A 59 -26.40 -20.29 33.34
CA GLN A 59 -25.97 -20.45 31.95
C GLN A 59 -26.41 -19.27 31.07
N ASN A 60 -27.62 -18.76 31.30
CA ASN A 60 -28.18 -17.65 30.56
C ASN A 60 -27.47 -16.31 30.87
N GLU A 61 -27.15 -16.04 32.13
CA GLU A 61 -26.35 -14.87 32.57
C GLU A 61 -24.91 -14.94 32.05
N ARG A 62 -24.32 -16.14 32.04
CA ARG A 62 -23.01 -16.36 31.43
C ARG A 62 -23.05 -16.08 29.93
N ALA A 63 -24.10 -16.50 29.24
CA ALA A 63 -24.28 -16.21 27.83
C ALA A 63 -24.43 -14.70 27.55
N TYR A 64 -25.19 -13.98 28.38
CA TYR A 64 -25.25 -12.51 28.32
C TYR A 64 -23.85 -11.89 28.40
N SER A 65 -23.08 -12.28 29.41
CA SER A 65 -21.72 -11.76 29.63
C SER A 65 -20.83 -12.01 28.41
N MET A 66 -20.90 -13.21 27.84
CA MET A 66 -20.15 -13.57 26.64
C MET A 66 -20.56 -12.71 25.44
N ILE A 67 -21.87 -12.57 25.17
CA ILE A 67 -22.36 -11.69 24.10
C ILE A 67 -21.84 -10.27 24.30
N TYR A 68 -21.97 -9.71 25.50
CA TYR A 68 -21.51 -8.36 25.83
C TYR A 68 -20.03 -8.12 25.49
N PHE A 69 -19.15 -9.07 25.82
CA PHE A 69 -17.72 -8.96 25.52
C PHE A 69 -17.38 -9.18 24.04
N LEU A 70 -18.23 -9.91 23.31
CA LEU A 70 -18.09 -10.09 21.86
C LEU A 70 -18.62 -8.88 21.06
N LEU A 71 -19.31 -7.94 21.70
CA LEU A 71 -19.69 -6.67 21.07
C LEU A 71 -18.56 -5.65 21.17
N GLY A 72 -18.27 -4.98 20.05
CA GLY A 72 -17.49 -3.74 20.04
C GLY A 72 -18.12 -2.71 20.98
N ALA A 73 -17.29 -1.85 21.57
CA ALA A 73 -17.69 -0.96 22.66
C ALA A 73 -18.93 -0.10 22.31
N ASP A 74 -19.01 0.38 21.07
CA ASP A 74 -20.07 1.24 20.57
C ASP A 74 -21.43 0.54 20.43
N TYR A 75 -21.44 -0.80 20.36
CA TYR A 75 -22.64 -1.61 20.11
C TYR A 75 -23.23 -2.22 21.38
N ARG A 76 -22.56 -2.07 22.53
CA ARG A 76 -23.02 -2.65 23.81
C ARG A 76 -24.30 -2.00 24.34
N SER A 77 -24.56 -0.75 23.96
CA SER A 77 -25.79 -0.02 24.32
C SER A 77 -27.07 -0.75 23.88
N ILE A 78 -27.00 -1.54 22.80
CA ILE A 78 -28.13 -2.28 22.23
C ILE A 78 -28.70 -3.31 23.22
N ILE A 79 -27.84 -3.87 24.08
CA ILE A 79 -28.22 -4.89 25.06
C ILE A 79 -28.08 -4.40 26.51
N ALA A 80 -27.91 -3.09 26.71
CA ALA A 80 -27.64 -2.53 28.04
C ALA A 80 -28.82 -2.68 29.00
N ASP A 81 -30.05 -2.67 28.50
CA ASP A 81 -31.28 -2.73 29.29
C ASP A 81 -31.74 -4.17 29.61
N VAL A 82 -31.00 -5.18 29.12
CA VAL A 82 -31.30 -6.59 29.37
C VAL A 82 -30.17 -7.25 30.14
N SER A 83 -30.49 -8.31 30.87
CA SER A 83 -29.52 -9.06 31.68
C SER A 83 -29.45 -10.54 31.30
N THR A 84 -30.21 -10.98 30.29
CA THR A 84 -30.28 -12.38 29.88
C THR A 84 -29.71 -12.57 28.48
N GLY A 85 -29.01 -13.69 28.27
CA GLY A 85 -28.43 -14.03 26.98
C GLY A 85 -29.50 -14.24 25.91
N VAL A 86 -30.65 -14.80 26.28
CA VAL A 86 -31.80 -14.97 25.36
C VAL A 86 -32.32 -13.63 24.85
N GLU A 87 -32.54 -12.65 25.74
CA GLU A 87 -33.04 -11.34 25.35
C GLU A 87 -32.00 -10.54 24.57
N ALA A 88 -30.74 -10.56 25.02
CA ALA A 88 -29.63 -9.91 24.30
C ALA A 88 -29.47 -10.45 22.87
N TRP A 89 -29.49 -11.77 22.71
CA TRP A 89 -29.41 -12.40 21.40
C TRP A 89 -30.62 -12.07 20.52
N LYS A 90 -31.82 -12.01 21.11
CA LYS A 90 -33.03 -11.62 20.40
C LYS A 90 -32.95 -10.16 19.91
N LEU A 91 -32.58 -9.22 20.77
CA LEU A 91 -32.45 -7.80 20.40
C LEU A 91 -31.46 -7.60 19.25
N LEU A 92 -30.30 -8.27 19.32
CA LEU A 92 -29.32 -8.22 18.24
C LEU A 92 -29.86 -8.75 16.91
N LYS A 93 -30.63 -9.85 16.92
CA LYS A 93 -31.31 -10.33 15.70
C LYS A 93 -32.37 -9.34 15.21
N ASP A 94 -33.18 -8.80 16.11
CA ASP A 94 -34.27 -7.91 15.75
C ASP A 94 -33.74 -6.61 15.10
N GLU A 95 -32.53 -6.17 15.48
CA GLU A 95 -31.86 -5.00 14.90
C GLU A 95 -31.12 -5.35 13.58
N TYR A 96 -30.27 -6.38 13.60
CA TYR A 96 -29.33 -6.65 12.50
C TYR A 96 -29.73 -7.77 11.55
N GLN A 97 -30.68 -8.62 11.96
CA GLN A 97 -31.26 -9.65 11.12
C GLN A 97 -32.63 -9.24 10.56
N LYS A 98 -33.03 -7.98 10.74
CA LYS A 98 -34.28 -7.45 10.20
C LYS A 98 -34.25 -7.48 8.67
N ASP A 99 -35.15 -8.24 8.08
CA ASP A 99 -35.47 -8.13 6.65
C ASP A 99 -36.25 -6.83 6.39
N SER A 100 -35.53 -5.70 6.44
CA SER A 100 -36.06 -4.43 5.97
C SER A 100 -35.91 -4.36 4.46
N SER A 101 -36.98 -3.97 3.75
CA SER A 101 -36.90 -3.75 2.31
C SER A 101 -35.82 -2.73 1.92
N ALA A 102 -35.55 -1.74 2.78
CA ALA A 102 -34.47 -0.77 2.58
C ALA A 102 -33.09 -1.42 2.70
N LEU A 103 -32.86 -2.26 3.72
CA LEU A 103 -31.59 -2.97 3.90
C LEU A 103 -31.34 -3.95 2.74
N ARG A 104 -32.37 -4.72 2.38
CA ARG A 104 -32.31 -5.63 1.23
C ARG A 104 -31.98 -4.90 -0.07
N LEU A 105 -32.60 -3.74 -0.30
CA LEU A 105 -32.31 -2.92 -1.48
C LEU A 105 -30.89 -2.36 -1.45
N ALA A 106 -30.43 -1.86 -0.30
CA ALA A 106 -29.08 -1.36 -0.11
C ALA A 106 -28.02 -2.45 -0.38
N LEU A 107 -28.19 -3.64 0.19
CA LEU A 107 -27.28 -4.78 -0.02
C LEU A 107 -27.28 -5.26 -1.47
N ARG A 108 -28.44 -5.31 -2.14
CA ARG A 108 -28.51 -5.62 -3.58
C ARG A 108 -27.79 -4.57 -4.41
N ASN A 109 -28.05 -3.28 -4.14
CA ASN A 109 -27.36 -2.19 -4.83
C ASN A 109 -25.84 -2.28 -4.64
N GLN A 110 -25.38 -2.57 -3.41
CA GLN A 110 -23.97 -2.78 -3.11
C GLN A 110 -23.42 -3.96 -3.94
N LEU A 111 -24.07 -5.13 -3.89
CA LEU A 111 -23.65 -6.32 -4.64
C LEU A 111 -23.47 -6.04 -6.13
N TYR A 112 -24.43 -5.38 -6.78
CA TYR A 112 -24.36 -5.04 -8.20
C TYR A 112 -23.40 -3.89 -8.52
N SER A 113 -22.92 -3.15 -7.52
CA SER A 113 -22.01 -2.01 -7.69
C SER A 113 -20.54 -2.38 -7.46
N ILE A 114 -20.25 -3.52 -6.83
CA ILE A 114 -18.87 -4.01 -6.65
C ILE A 114 -18.24 -4.17 -8.04
N ARG A 115 -17.03 -3.64 -8.22
CA ARG A 115 -16.24 -3.71 -9.44
C ARG A 115 -14.85 -4.21 -9.12
N HIS A 116 -14.30 -5.01 -10.02
CA HIS A 116 -12.92 -5.45 -9.90
C HIS A 116 -11.95 -4.30 -10.20
N ASP A 117 -11.08 -3.97 -9.25
CA ASP A 117 -9.94 -3.06 -9.44
C ASP A 117 -8.71 -3.88 -9.85
N PRO A 118 -8.14 -3.69 -11.05
CA PRO A 118 -6.98 -4.45 -11.53
C PRO A 118 -5.69 -4.18 -10.73
N LYS A 119 -5.67 -3.15 -9.88
CA LYS A 119 -4.52 -2.86 -9.00
C LYS A 119 -4.51 -3.70 -7.73
N GLN A 120 -5.63 -4.35 -7.41
CA GLN A 120 -5.77 -5.22 -6.26
C GLN A 120 -5.85 -6.68 -6.70
N PRO A 121 -5.42 -7.63 -5.86
CA PRO A 121 -5.60 -9.04 -6.16
C PRO A 121 -7.08 -9.39 -6.36
N ILE A 122 -7.38 -10.27 -7.32
CA ILE A 122 -8.75 -10.73 -7.62
C ILE A 122 -9.46 -11.33 -6.40
N SER A 123 -8.67 -11.90 -5.47
CA SER A 123 -9.17 -12.44 -4.21
C SER A 123 -9.92 -11.40 -3.38
N VAL A 124 -9.49 -10.14 -3.37
CA VAL A 124 -10.14 -9.03 -2.66
C VAL A 124 -11.52 -8.76 -3.25
N TYR A 125 -11.62 -8.73 -4.58
CA TYR A 125 -12.89 -8.55 -5.29
C TYR A 125 -13.88 -9.70 -5.02
N ILE A 126 -13.41 -10.95 -5.06
CA ILE A 126 -14.23 -12.13 -4.76
C ILE A 126 -14.72 -12.10 -3.31
N GLU A 127 -13.87 -11.71 -2.37
CA GLU A 127 -14.23 -11.65 -0.95
C GLU A 127 -15.26 -10.56 -0.65
N ALA A 128 -15.15 -9.40 -1.31
CA ALA A 128 -16.16 -8.34 -1.22
C ALA A 128 -17.54 -8.83 -1.67
N ILE A 129 -17.62 -9.57 -2.77
CA ILE A 129 -18.88 -10.18 -3.27
C ILE A 129 -19.42 -11.19 -2.26
N ARG A 130 -18.56 -12.09 -1.74
CA ARG A 130 -18.95 -13.10 -0.74
C ARG A 130 -19.47 -12.49 0.55
N THR A 131 -18.86 -11.40 0.99
CA THR A 131 -19.28 -10.66 2.19
C THR A 131 -20.72 -10.17 2.05
N VAL A 132 -21.05 -9.50 0.95
CA VAL A 132 -22.41 -8.99 0.71
C VAL A 132 -23.41 -10.14 0.47
N ALA A 133 -23.01 -11.20 -0.24
CA ALA A 133 -23.84 -12.39 -0.41
C ALA A 133 -24.15 -13.06 0.94
N CYS A 134 -23.20 -13.10 1.87
CA CYS A 134 -23.39 -13.60 3.23
C CYS A 134 -24.38 -12.73 4.03
N GLN A 135 -24.27 -11.41 3.92
CA GLN A 135 -25.22 -10.47 4.54
C GLN A 135 -26.65 -10.66 4.00
N LEU A 136 -26.79 -10.81 2.68
CA LEU A 136 -28.08 -11.10 2.04
C LEU A 136 -28.66 -12.45 2.51
N LYS A 137 -27.83 -13.49 2.63
CA LYS A 137 -28.23 -14.78 3.20
C LYS A 137 -28.65 -14.68 4.67
N ALA A 138 -27.97 -13.86 5.47
CA ALA A 138 -28.28 -13.66 6.89
C ALA A 138 -29.69 -13.08 7.11
N ILE A 139 -30.16 -12.23 6.20
CA ILE A 139 -31.53 -11.68 6.21
C ILE A 139 -32.55 -12.52 5.41
N GLY A 140 -32.18 -13.73 4.98
CA GLY A 140 -33.08 -14.67 4.30
C GLY A 140 -33.20 -14.50 2.77
N HIS A 141 -32.36 -13.67 2.14
CA HIS A 141 -32.35 -13.41 0.70
C HIS A 141 -31.10 -14.00 0.04
N GLU A 142 -30.91 -15.32 0.14
CA GLU A 142 -29.77 -16.00 -0.47
C GLU A 142 -29.72 -15.79 -2.00
N VAL A 143 -28.54 -15.40 -2.49
CA VAL A 143 -28.27 -15.23 -3.92
C VAL A 143 -27.86 -16.58 -4.49
N LYS A 144 -28.43 -16.95 -5.64
CA LYS A 144 -28.10 -18.23 -6.27
C LYS A 144 -26.64 -18.24 -6.75
N PRO A 145 -25.96 -19.40 -6.71
CA PRO A 145 -24.59 -19.51 -7.21
C PRO A 145 -24.43 -19.07 -8.67
N GLU A 146 -25.44 -19.32 -9.51
CA GLU A 146 -25.47 -18.92 -10.92
C GLU A 146 -25.51 -17.39 -11.04
N ASP A 147 -26.38 -16.72 -10.29
CA ASP A 147 -26.49 -15.25 -10.28
C ASP A 147 -25.17 -14.62 -9.78
N LEU A 148 -24.51 -15.22 -8.78
CA LEU A 148 -23.19 -14.77 -8.32
C LEU A 148 -22.11 -14.91 -9.38
N ALA A 149 -22.11 -16.02 -10.11
CA ALA A 149 -21.17 -16.24 -11.21
C ALA A 149 -21.36 -15.20 -12.32
N ASP A 150 -22.62 -14.89 -12.68
CA ASP A 150 -22.95 -13.85 -13.65
C ASP A 150 -22.47 -12.47 -13.18
N ILE A 151 -22.72 -12.11 -11.91
CA ILE A 151 -22.26 -10.84 -11.32
C ILE A 151 -20.73 -10.73 -11.37
N ILE A 152 -20.02 -11.81 -11.01
CA ILE A 152 -18.56 -11.86 -11.02
C ILE A 152 -18.03 -11.55 -12.42
N LEU A 153 -18.56 -12.20 -13.45
CA LEU A 153 -18.13 -12.02 -14.84
C LEU A 153 -18.53 -10.64 -15.39
N LEU A 154 -19.72 -10.14 -15.05
CA LEU A 154 -20.24 -8.86 -15.53
C LEU A 154 -19.43 -7.66 -15.01
N ARG A 155 -18.95 -7.74 -13.77
CA ARG A 155 -18.22 -6.66 -13.08
C ARG A 155 -16.69 -6.85 -13.05
N LEU A 156 -16.21 -7.87 -13.76
CA LEU A 156 -14.79 -8.12 -13.93
C LEU A 156 -14.13 -7.04 -14.81
N HIS A 157 -12.92 -6.63 -14.43
CA HIS A 157 -12.15 -5.63 -15.16
C HIS A 157 -11.85 -6.07 -16.61
N PRO A 158 -11.86 -5.18 -17.61
CA PRO A 158 -11.60 -5.54 -19.01
C PRO A 158 -10.26 -6.25 -19.30
N SER A 159 -9.25 -6.11 -18.44
CA SER A 159 -7.98 -6.88 -18.57
C SER A 159 -8.19 -8.39 -18.46
N PHE A 160 -9.30 -8.85 -17.87
CA PHE A 160 -9.68 -10.27 -17.78
C PHE A 160 -10.69 -10.66 -18.88
N SER A 161 -10.79 -9.88 -19.97
CA SER A 161 -11.76 -10.11 -21.04
C SER A 161 -11.58 -11.46 -21.75
N SER A 162 -10.34 -11.93 -21.87
CA SER A 162 -9.98 -13.25 -22.41
C SER A 162 -10.63 -14.37 -21.60
N ILE A 163 -10.33 -14.46 -20.30
CA ILE A 163 -10.88 -15.49 -19.41
C ILE A 163 -12.39 -15.37 -19.25
N ARG A 164 -12.93 -14.14 -19.22
CA ARG A 164 -14.39 -13.92 -19.22
C ARG A 164 -15.03 -14.55 -20.45
N SER A 165 -14.46 -14.32 -21.63
CA SER A 165 -14.99 -14.87 -22.89
C SER A 165 -14.88 -16.39 -22.93
N THR A 166 -13.76 -16.95 -22.45
CA THR A 166 -13.60 -18.41 -22.35
C THR A 166 -14.67 -19.01 -21.45
N LEU A 167 -14.83 -18.49 -20.22
CA LEU A 167 -15.78 -19.01 -19.24
C LEU A 167 -17.24 -18.88 -19.68
N SER A 168 -17.61 -17.78 -20.33
CA SER A 168 -18.97 -17.57 -20.86
C SER A 168 -19.35 -18.55 -21.99
N ASN A 169 -18.36 -19.16 -22.65
CA ASN A 169 -18.60 -20.12 -23.73
C ASN A 169 -18.49 -21.59 -23.27
N VAL A 170 -18.16 -21.85 -22.00
CA VAL A 170 -18.13 -23.22 -21.46
C VAL A 170 -19.55 -23.75 -21.31
N THR A 171 -19.82 -24.93 -21.86
CA THR A 171 -21.11 -25.62 -21.75
C THR A 171 -20.93 -27.03 -21.16
N PRO A 172 -21.63 -27.38 -20.06
CA PRO A 172 -22.54 -26.53 -19.29
C PRO A 172 -21.80 -25.41 -18.57
N PHE A 173 -22.53 -24.34 -18.21
CA PHE A 173 -21.96 -23.18 -17.52
C PHE A 173 -21.22 -23.63 -16.24
N PRO A 174 -20.01 -23.10 -15.96
CA PRO A 174 -19.18 -23.57 -14.87
C PRO A 174 -19.84 -23.30 -13.51
N LYS A 175 -19.59 -24.20 -12.55
CA LYS A 175 -19.99 -23.95 -11.17
C LYS A 175 -19.21 -22.77 -10.61
N LEU A 176 -19.79 -22.10 -9.61
CA LEU A 176 -19.19 -20.92 -8.99
C LEU A 176 -17.74 -21.15 -8.51
N ASP A 177 -17.46 -22.30 -7.89
CA ASP A 177 -16.12 -22.61 -7.38
C ASP A 177 -15.10 -22.85 -8.50
N ASP A 178 -15.51 -23.54 -9.57
CA ASP A 178 -14.68 -23.79 -10.75
C ASP A 178 -14.36 -22.47 -11.48
N LEU A 179 -15.36 -21.60 -11.61
CA LEU A 179 -15.23 -20.26 -12.18
C LEU A 179 -14.26 -19.40 -11.37
N ILE A 180 -14.43 -19.35 -10.04
CA ILE A 180 -13.54 -18.59 -9.15
C ILE A 180 -12.10 -19.12 -9.26
N SER A 181 -11.93 -20.44 -9.32
CA SER A 181 -10.62 -21.08 -9.44
C SER A 181 -9.95 -20.74 -10.77
N ALA A 182 -10.71 -20.75 -11.86
CA ALA A 182 -10.21 -20.39 -13.19
C ALA A 182 -9.77 -18.92 -13.28
N ILE A 183 -10.55 -17.99 -12.70
CA ILE A 183 -10.18 -16.56 -12.70
C ILE A 183 -8.91 -16.31 -11.86
N LYS A 184 -8.77 -16.98 -10.71
CA LYS A 184 -7.55 -16.90 -9.89
C LYS A 184 -6.33 -17.48 -10.61
N ALA A 185 -6.50 -18.61 -11.30
CA ALA A 185 -5.44 -19.22 -12.10
C ALA A 185 -5.00 -18.29 -13.25
N TYR A 186 -5.96 -17.59 -13.88
CA TYR A 186 -5.67 -16.61 -14.92
C TYR A 186 -4.84 -15.44 -14.39
N GLU A 187 -5.18 -14.86 -13.22
CA GLU A 187 -4.36 -13.82 -12.59
C GLU A 187 -2.92 -14.29 -12.35
N LEU A 188 -2.76 -15.49 -11.80
CA LEU A 188 -1.43 -16.07 -11.57
C LEU A 188 -0.64 -16.22 -12.89
N GLN A 189 -1.29 -16.69 -13.96
CA GLN A 189 -0.64 -16.82 -15.26
C GLN A 189 -0.20 -15.47 -15.84
N GLU A 190 -1.03 -14.43 -15.74
CA GLU A 190 -0.68 -13.08 -16.21
C GLU A 190 0.50 -12.48 -15.42
N THR A 191 0.57 -12.72 -14.11
CA THR A 191 1.72 -12.28 -13.29
C THR A 191 3.03 -12.97 -13.69
N LEU A 192 2.97 -14.24 -14.09
CA LEU A 192 4.13 -14.99 -14.59
C LEU A 192 4.56 -14.50 -15.97
N SER A 193 3.60 -14.33 -16.90
CA SER A 193 3.88 -13.83 -18.25
C SER A 193 4.49 -12.44 -18.24
N SER A 194 3.96 -11.52 -17.41
CA SER A 194 4.50 -10.17 -17.27
C SER A 194 5.91 -10.16 -16.65
N SER A 195 6.22 -11.10 -15.76
CA SER A 195 7.58 -11.25 -15.22
C SER A 195 8.58 -11.70 -16.29
N VAL A 196 8.17 -12.59 -17.20
CA VAL A 196 8.99 -13.07 -18.33
C VAL A 196 9.19 -11.97 -19.38
N GLU A 197 8.15 -11.20 -19.70
CA GLU A 197 8.29 -10.05 -20.62
C GLU A 197 9.23 -8.98 -20.07
N GLN A 198 9.27 -8.79 -18.74
CA GLN A 198 10.20 -7.86 -18.11
C GLN A 198 11.66 -8.35 -18.13
N THR A 199 11.90 -9.66 -18.03
CA THR A 199 13.27 -10.20 -18.17
C THR A 199 13.76 -10.10 -19.61
N ILE A 200 12.91 -10.43 -20.59
CA ILE A 200 13.26 -10.32 -22.02
C ILE A 200 13.56 -8.87 -22.39
N LYS A 201 12.71 -7.91 -21.98
CA LYS A 201 12.96 -6.48 -22.25
C LYS A 201 14.25 -5.97 -21.61
N LYS A 202 14.61 -6.45 -20.42
CA LYS A 202 15.88 -6.10 -19.77
C LYS A 202 17.08 -6.68 -20.51
N GLU A 203 16.98 -7.92 -20.97
CA GLU A 203 18.02 -8.56 -21.78
C GLU A 203 18.19 -7.86 -23.13
N GLU A 204 17.09 -7.50 -23.79
CA GLU A 204 17.11 -6.71 -25.04
C GLU A 204 17.65 -5.28 -24.82
N GLU A 205 17.30 -4.61 -23.74
CA GLU A 205 17.85 -3.29 -23.38
C GLU A 205 19.35 -3.37 -23.03
N GLU A 206 19.79 -4.43 -22.35
CA GLU A 206 21.21 -4.68 -22.08
C GLU A 206 22.00 -5.03 -23.35
N GLU A 207 21.44 -5.80 -24.28
CA GLU A 207 22.05 -6.07 -25.59
C GLU A 207 22.12 -4.82 -26.46
N VAL A 208 21.06 -4.01 -26.53
CA VAL A 208 21.06 -2.74 -27.27
C VAL A 208 22.04 -1.73 -26.65
N MET A 209 22.23 -1.75 -25.33
CA MET A 209 23.25 -0.95 -24.65
C MET A 209 24.67 -1.42 -25.01
N LYS A 210 24.92 -2.74 -25.06
CA LYS A 210 26.20 -3.30 -25.52
C LYS A 210 26.48 -3.01 -27.00
N GLU A 211 25.48 -3.12 -27.88
CA GLU A 211 25.64 -2.79 -29.29
C GLU A 211 25.93 -1.29 -29.49
N LYS A 212 25.36 -0.40 -28.67
CA LYS A 212 25.70 1.04 -28.71
C LYS A 212 27.11 1.32 -28.20
N GLU A 213 27.59 0.58 -27.19
CA GLU A 213 28.99 0.64 -26.74
C GLU A 213 29.96 0.15 -27.84
N ASP A 214 29.62 -0.94 -28.54
CA ASP A 214 30.40 -1.51 -29.64
C ASP A 214 30.36 -0.60 -30.89
N HIS A 215 29.23 0.03 -31.20
CA HIS A 215 29.09 0.95 -32.33
C HIS A 215 29.70 2.34 -32.08
N ALA A 216 29.83 2.75 -30.81
CA ALA A 216 30.67 3.87 -30.39
C ALA A 216 32.17 3.53 -30.52
N MET A 217 32.54 2.25 -30.52
CA MET A 217 33.91 1.77 -30.75
C MET A 217 34.30 1.74 -32.24
N LEU A 218 33.33 1.54 -33.15
CA LEU A 218 33.55 1.43 -34.60
C LEU A 218 33.56 2.77 -35.37
N THR A 219 33.08 3.87 -34.79
CA THR A 219 33.23 5.22 -35.39
C THR A 219 34.59 5.87 -35.07
N ARG A 220 35.48 5.14 -34.41
CA ARG A 220 36.88 5.53 -34.19
C ARG A 220 37.83 4.64 -35.00
N GLU A 221 37.53 4.41 -36.27
CA GLU A 221 38.52 3.94 -37.24
C GLU A 221 39.59 5.03 -37.44
N GLY A 222 40.57 5.02 -36.55
CA GLY A 222 41.62 6.01 -36.53
C GLY A 222 42.65 5.78 -35.43
N ARG A 223 43.04 4.53 -35.18
CA ARG A 223 44.40 4.09 -34.77
C ARG A 223 44.36 2.67 -34.20
N LYS A 224 45.00 1.74 -34.90
CA LYS A 224 45.46 0.46 -34.33
C LYS A 224 46.29 0.75 -33.08
N GLY A 225 45.72 0.51 -31.90
CA GLY A 225 46.44 0.47 -30.64
C GLY A 225 46.94 -0.95 -30.39
N VAL A 226 48.21 -1.19 -30.68
CA VAL A 226 48.96 -2.34 -30.18
C VAL A 226 48.75 -2.42 -28.66
N LYS A 227 48.38 -3.60 -28.13
CA LYS A 227 48.40 -3.92 -26.70
C LYS A 227 49.84 -3.82 -26.20
N GLY A 228 50.27 -2.60 -25.89
CA GLY A 228 51.52 -2.27 -25.23
C GLY A 228 51.20 -1.43 -24.01
N LYS A 229 51.79 -1.79 -22.87
CA LYS A 229 51.70 -1.14 -21.56
C LYS A 229 51.81 0.39 -21.73
N PHE A 230 50.72 1.13 -21.52
CA PHE A 230 50.71 2.59 -21.64
C PHE A 230 51.51 3.21 -20.47
N ASP A 231 52.48 4.06 -20.79
CA ASP A 231 53.40 4.67 -19.82
C ASP A 231 53.07 6.16 -19.70
N TRP A 232 52.36 6.52 -18.63
CA TRP A 232 51.80 7.85 -18.42
C TRP A 232 52.89 8.89 -18.14
N GLY A 233 52.86 10.02 -18.86
CA GLY A 233 53.82 11.12 -18.66
C GLY A 233 55.20 10.90 -19.30
N ASN A 234 55.43 9.76 -19.97
CA ASN A 234 56.70 9.49 -20.63
C ASN A 234 56.81 10.23 -21.98
N SER A 235 57.59 11.31 -21.98
CA SER A 235 57.89 12.14 -23.17
C SER A 235 59.30 11.91 -23.73
N LYS A 236 60.08 10.95 -23.18
CA LYS A 236 61.41 10.64 -23.71
C LYS A 236 61.31 10.16 -25.15
N ASP A 237 62.15 10.74 -26.01
CA ASP A 237 62.30 10.41 -27.43
C ASP A 237 61.04 10.56 -28.30
N LYS A 238 60.03 11.32 -27.83
CA LYS A 238 58.78 11.58 -28.56
C LYS A 238 58.56 13.09 -28.70
N GLU A 239 58.76 13.60 -29.91
CA GLU A 239 58.44 15.00 -30.23
C GLU A 239 56.92 15.23 -30.37
N GLY A 240 56.44 16.36 -29.87
CA GLY A 240 55.04 16.79 -30.02
C GLY A 240 54.02 16.05 -29.14
N VAL A 241 54.47 15.40 -28.06
CA VAL A 241 53.58 14.80 -27.05
C VAL A 241 53.37 15.73 -25.85
N CYS A 242 52.20 15.64 -25.23
CA CYS A 242 51.87 16.33 -24.01
C CYS A 242 52.74 15.82 -22.86
N HIS A 243 53.51 16.69 -22.21
CA HIS A 243 54.33 16.32 -21.05
C HIS A 243 53.54 15.90 -19.80
N ARG A 244 52.21 16.13 -19.76
CA ARG A 244 51.34 15.73 -18.64
C ARG A 244 50.85 14.29 -18.75
N CYS A 245 50.40 13.88 -19.94
CA CYS A 245 49.76 12.57 -20.15
C CYS A 245 50.46 11.69 -21.20
N GLY A 246 51.47 12.21 -21.91
CA GLY A 246 52.22 11.47 -22.93
C GLY A 246 51.51 11.31 -24.29
N LEU A 247 50.33 11.88 -24.47
CA LEU A 247 49.56 11.82 -25.73
C LEU A 247 49.91 12.99 -26.65
N SER A 248 50.03 12.72 -27.96
CA SER A 248 50.22 13.77 -28.98
C SER A 248 48.91 14.48 -29.33
N GLY A 249 49.03 15.66 -29.96
CA GLY A 249 47.88 16.45 -30.44
C GLY A 249 47.42 17.55 -29.48
N HIS A 250 48.05 17.68 -28.31
CA HIS A 250 47.85 18.82 -27.40
C HIS A 250 49.10 19.09 -26.56
N ILE A 251 49.20 20.30 -26.01
CA ILE A 251 50.22 20.69 -25.03
C ILE A 251 49.70 20.52 -23.61
N ALA A 252 50.59 20.45 -22.61
CA ALA A 252 50.23 20.23 -21.21
C ALA A 252 49.15 21.20 -20.67
N ARG A 253 49.19 22.47 -21.06
CA ARG A 253 48.20 23.49 -20.66
C ARG A 253 46.78 23.19 -21.16
N ARG A 254 46.63 22.43 -22.24
CA ARG A 254 45.33 22.03 -22.83
C ARG A 254 45.02 20.56 -22.59
N CYS A 255 45.67 19.93 -21.61
CA CYS A 255 45.44 18.55 -21.26
C CYS A 255 44.17 18.42 -20.40
N VAL A 256 43.18 17.68 -20.90
CA VAL A 256 41.94 17.35 -20.18
C VAL A 256 41.95 15.95 -19.60
N ALA A 257 43.06 15.21 -19.77
CA ALA A 257 43.19 13.85 -19.27
C ALA A 257 43.50 13.86 -17.77
N ASP A 258 42.68 13.15 -16.99
CA ASP A 258 42.92 12.98 -15.56
C ASP A 258 43.98 11.89 -15.32
N MET A 259 44.89 12.15 -14.39
CA MET A 259 46.00 11.25 -14.10
C MET A 259 45.49 10.08 -13.24
N PRO A 260 45.74 8.81 -13.63
CA PRO A 260 45.36 7.66 -12.82
C PRO A 260 45.97 7.69 -11.42
N ASP A 261 45.24 7.19 -10.42
CA ASP A 261 45.63 7.30 -9.01
C ASP A 261 46.90 6.48 -8.68
N ASP A 262 47.15 5.39 -9.38
CA ASP A 262 48.38 4.59 -9.23
C ASP A 262 49.63 5.35 -9.72
N VAL A 263 49.47 6.23 -10.70
CA VAL A 263 50.53 7.11 -11.22
C VAL A 263 50.72 8.31 -10.29
N LYS A 264 49.63 8.93 -9.81
CA LYS A 264 49.68 10.00 -8.79
C LYS A 264 50.44 9.51 -7.55
N ALA A 265 50.12 8.30 -7.07
CA ALA A 265 50.79 7.69 -5.92
C ALA A 265 52.28 7.46 -6.17
N LYS A 266 52.69 6.97 -7.35
CA LYS A 266 54.11 6.80 -7.70
C LYS A 266 54.88 8.11 -7.72
N ILE A 267 54.31 9.17 -8.29
CA ILE A 267 54.97 10.50 -8.33
C ILE A 267 55.13 11.06 -6.91
N LEU A 268 54.09 10.97 -6.08
CA LEU A 268 54.12 11.49 -4.71
C LEU A 268 55.03 10.69 -3.76
N THR A 269 55.32 9.43 -4.09
CA THR A 269 56.18 8.53 -3.29
C THR A 269 57.62 8.45 -3.82
N SER A 270 57.90 9.03 -4.99
CA SER A 270 59.25 9.10 -5.55
C SER A 270 60.07 10.17 -4.84
N ARG A 271 60.93 9.78 -3.89
CA ARG A 271 62.01 10.66 -3.40
C ARG A 271 62.98 10.93 -4.55
N PRO A 272 63.47 12.18 -4.74
CA PRO A 272 64.56 12.43 -5.68
C PRO A 272 65.82 11.76 -5.11
N ASP A 273 66.26 10.68 -5.75
CA ASP A 273 67.53 10.03 -5.44
C ASP A 273 68.68 10.86 -6.00
N ALA A 274 69.78 10.86 -5.26
CA ALA A 274 70.91 11.76 -5.29
C ALA A 274 71.58 12.03 -6.66
N GLY A 275 72.04 13.28 -6.85
CA GLY A 275 73.32 13.57 -7.49
C GLY A 275 73.27 14.44 -8.76
N ILE A 276 73.59 15.73 -8.62
CA ILE A 276 74.74 16.43 -9.24
C ILE A 276 74.72 17.88 -8.75
N ALA A 277 75.88 18.34 -8.27
CA ALA A 277 76.18 19.65 -7.70
C ALA A 277 76.24 20.75 -8.78
N ASP A 278 75.86 21.98 -8.42
CA ASP A 278 76.77 23.13 -8.30
C ASP A 278 75.97 24.43 -8.04
N ASP A 279 76.31 25.06 -6.91
CA ASP A 279 76.38 26.49 -6.58
C ASP A 279 75.38 27.49 -7.19
N ASP A 280 74.44 27.99 -6.37
CA ASP A 280 74.51 29.33 -5.77
C ASP A 280 73.20 29.67 -5.02
N GLU A 281 73.33 29.63 -3.69
CA GLU A 281 72.91 30.62 -2.69
C GLU A 281 71.55 31.39 -2.77
N VAL A 282 70.97 31.55 -1.56
CA VAL A 282 70.08 32.64 -1.05
C VAL A 282 68.56 32.48 -1.24
N ILE A 283 67.64 32.57 -0.25
CA ILE A 283 67.67 32.84 1.21
C ILE A 283 66.40 32.24 1.85
N ILE A 284 66.57 31.84 3.12
CA ILE A 284 65.60 31.40 4.13
C ILE A 284 64.71 32.56 4.62
N LEU A 285 63.42 32.32 4.87
CA LEU A 285 62.65 32.75 6.08
C LEU A 285 61.47 31.75 6.18
N GLY A 286 61.33 30.85 7.17
CA GLY A 286 61.27 31.10 8.61
C GLY A 286 59.99 31.91 8.91
N VAL A 287 59.00 31.53 9.71
CA VAL A 287 58.96 30.70 10.92
C VAL A 287 57.46 30.55 11.31
N GLU A 288 57.13 29.36 11.78
CA GLU A 288 56.17 28.93 12.83
C GLU A 288 54.65 29.25 12.82
N ASP A 289 53.96 28.17 13.18
CA ASP A 289 52.69 27.98 13.86
C ASP A 289 52.09 29.19 14.61
N ASP A 290 50.76 29.32 14.56
CA ASP A 290 49.96 29.25 15.79
C ASP A 290 48.44 29.18 15.50
N SER A 291 47.85 28.16 16.11
CA SER A 291 46.55 28.05 16.79
C SER A 291 45.34 28.94 16.41
N ASP A 292 44.20 28.24 16.42
CA ASP A 292 42.88 28.66 16.90
C ASP A 292 41.89 29.33 15.93
N ASN A 293 40.84 28.55 15.64
CA ASN A 293 39.43 28.84 15.89
C ASN A 293 38.84 30.10 15.22
N VAL A 294 37.72 29.94 14.52
CA VAL A 294 36.43 30.57 14.84
C VAL A 294 35.43 30.39 13.69
N ALA A 295 34.20 30.11 14.14
CA ALA A 295 32.97 29.95 13.41
C ALA A 295 32.58 31.10 12.47
N TYR A 296 31.84 30.76 11.42
CA TYR A 296 31.04 31.68 10.61
C TYR A 296 29.89 32.31 11.42
N PRO A 297 29.57 33.59 11.17
CA PRO A 297 28.18 33.92 10.85
C PRO A 297 27.98 35.00 9.76
N ALA A 298 26.70 35.13 9.38
CA ALA A 298 26.05 35.84 8.28
C ALA A 298 26.14 37.38 8.22
N ILE A 299 25.91 37.94 7.03
CA ILE A 299 25.45 39.33 6.73
C ILE A 299 24.70 39.26 5.37
N VAL A 300 23.37 39.33 5.24
CA VAL A 300 22.40 40.47 5.20
C VAL A 300 22.64 41.50 4.07
N ASP A 301 21.59 41.65 3.25
CA ASP A 301 21.18 42.64 2.21
C ASP A 301 21.66 44.11 2.36
N PRO A 302 21.53 45.06 1.39
CA PRO A 302 20.42 45.19 0.40
C PRO A 302 20.75 45.85 -0.97
N ASN A 303 19.78 45.88 -1.89
CA ASN A 303 19.37 47.12 -2.59
C ASN A 303 18.06 46.93 -3.37
N ASP A 304 17.13 47.81 -3.03
CA ASP A 304 15.81 48.04 -3.61
C ASP A 304 15.85 48.55 -5.06
N ASP A 305 14.79 48.26 -5.83
CA ASP A 305 14.15 49.30 -6.65
C ASP A 305 12.69 48.92 -6.97
N GLU A 306 11.79 49.82 -6.61
CA GLU A 306 10.34 49.78 -6.86
C GLU A 306 10.02 50.04 -8.33
N SER A 307 8.98 49.39 -8.87
CA SER A 307 7.95 50.09 -9.66
C SER A 307 6.73 49.21 -9.94
N ASN A 308 5.58 49.78 -9.56
CA ASN A 308 4.23 49.33 -9.86
C ASN A 308 3.99 49.07 -11.35
N ASN A 309 3.18 48.06 -11.68
CA ASN A 309 2.05 48.30 -12.56
C ASN A 309 0.87 47.38 -12.24
N SER A 310 -0.30 48.00 -12.34
CA SER A 310 -1.62 47.57 -11.94
C SER A 310 -2.35 46.74 -13.02
N ASP A 311 -3.51 46.21 -12.61
CA ASP A 311 -4.68 45.85 -13.43
C ASP A 311 -4.64 44.50 -14.20
N ASP A 312 -5.32 43.48 -13.66
CA ASP A 312 -6.70 43.18 -14.09
C ASP A 312 -7.23 41.88 -13.47
N CYS A 313 -8.34 42.02 -12.75
CA CYS A 313 -9.16 40.93 -12.22
C CYS A 313 -10.35 40.68 -13.15
N ALA A 314 -10.61 39.42 -13.52
CA ALA A 314 -11.95 38.92 -13.88
C ALA A 314 -11.98 37.38 -13.68
N ASN A 315 -12.37 36.86 -12.51
CA ASN A 315 -13.74 36.65 -12.01
C ASN A 315 -14.41 35.39 -12.60
N PHE A 316 -14.60 34.36 -11.77
CA PHE A 316 -15.82 33.53 -11.68
C PHE A 316 -15.71 32.60 -10.45
N ASP A 317 -16.04 33.14 -9.28
CA ASP A 317 -16.28 32.41 -8.03
C ASP A 317 -17.78 32.05 -7.94
N TYR A 318 -18.10 30.78 -7.70
CA TYR A 318 -19.39 30.35 -7.16
C TYR A 318 -19.15 29.83 -5.74
N ARG A 319 -19.38 30.68 -4.74
CA ARG A 319 -19.51 30.27 -3.33
C ARG A 319 -20.87 30.74 -2.80
N PRO A 320 -21.71 29.86 -2.21
CA PRO A 320 -22.93 30.30 -1.57
C PRO A 320 -22.62 31.01 -0.25
N ARG A 321 -23.30 32.14 -0.05
CA ARG A 321 -23.23 33.01 1.12
C ARG A 321 -24.01 32.38 2.28
N LEU A 322 -23.33 32.08 3.39
CA LEU A 322 -23.95 31.77 4.67
C LEU A 322 -24.21 33.09 5.41
N GLU A 323 -25.47 33.47 5.59
CA GLU A 323 -25.84 34.56 6.49
C GLU A 323 -26.21 33.98 7.86
N CYS A 324 -25.33 34.14 8.85
CA CYS A 324 -25.61 33.85 10.25
C CYS A 324 -26.34 35.03 10.88
N SER A 325 -27.60 34.84 11.27
CA SER A 325 -28.27 35.74 12.23
C SER A 325 -28.24 35.10 13.62
N THR A 326 -27.79 35.86 14.61
CA THR A 326 -27.76 35.44 16.01
C THR A 326 -29.13 35.73 16.64
N ASN A 327 -29.86 34.68 17.05
CA ASN A 327 -31.01 34.84 17.94
C ASN A 327 -30.64 34.33 19.34
N THR A 328 -30.29 35.26 20.21
CA THR A 328 -30.01 35.02 21.63
C THR A 328 -31.31 34.70 22.37
N LYS A 329 -31.77 33.43 22.32
CA LYS A 329 -32.64 32.92 23.39
C LYS A 329 -32.82 31.41 23.51
N TYR A 330 -32.50 30.58 22.52
CA TYR A 330 -32.66 29.12 22.65
C TYR A 330 -31.56 28.39 21.86
N HIS A 331 -30.66 27.69 22.57
CA HIS A 331 -29.59 26.88 21.98
C HIS A 331 -30.15 25.60 21.35
N GLU A 332 -30.67 25.69 20.13
CA GLU A 332 -30.95 24.54 19.26
C GLU A 332 -30.47 24.83 17.84
N TYR A 333 -29.58 24.01 17.30
CA TYR A 333 -29.11 24.08 15.92
C TYR A 333 -29.93 23.11 15.07
N SER A 334 -30.72 23.64 14.14
CA SER A 334 -31.38 22.88 13.08
C SER A 334 -30.93 23.42 11.73
N CYS A 335 -30.19 22.61 10.97
CA CYS A 335 -29.84 22.90 9.58
C CYS A 335 -30.75 22.06 8.67
N GLN A 336 -31.67 22.71 7.98
CA GLN A 336 -32.53 22.08 6.98
C GLN A 336 -32.08 22.54 5.59
N ALA A 337 -31.63 21.61 4.76
CA ALA A 337 -31.32 21.87 3.36
C ALA A 337 -32.62 21.93 2.56
N ILE A 338 -32.89 23.07 1.91
CA ILE A 338 -33.96 23.18 0.91
C ILE A 338 -33.27 23.01 -0.44
N CYS A 339 -33.64 21.94 -1.16
CA CYS A 339 -33.28 21.76 -2.57
C CYS A 339 -34.19 22.64 -3.43
N GLU A 340 -33.61 23.39 -4.36
CA GLU A 340 -34.27 23.76 -5.62
C GLU A 340 -33.68 22.93 -6.76
#